data_AF-A0A4Y6IE29-F1
#
_entry.id   AF-A0A4Y6IE29-F1
#
_cell.length_a   1.000
_cell.length_b   1.000
_cell.length_c   1.000
_cell.angle_alpha   90.00
_cell.angle_beta   90.00
_cell.angle_gamma   90.00
#
_symmetry.space_group_name_H-M   'P 1'
#
loop_
_entity.id
_entity.type
_entity.pdbx_description
1 polymer ?
#
loop_
_entity_poly.entity_id
_entity_poly.type
_entity_poly.pdbx_seq_one_letter_code
_entity_poly.pdbx_strand_id
1 'polypeptide(L)'
;MSSRHLQKAYVPIDTRTVQYISAEFLYSDTVKQAFASLEAMTNVILSLADDNEILNCHVIANDKLPLVRHNSESYCIENDHQVFIFYNPNCHEARKLIQTPKQIPRKIRIVCLATGTDIRSSSAHFHRQVQRLVSQFKQSCGLTIDIKIRDHQHLAYDMFASHKGNKQSFGYKFRALPMRYQARECQLPEVSNSRNFITVSLPLTRRLMTSLDREHDYAALYQALEDKFATALSLSPIKHAAMIANGQLGLVRNSKFTDQQSQHDVVMLGFDPRANHLQLQSHWQADKLVATAEFILVARADDQFDSCYGRFINQVELLLQQFANEIGLNQHQDELMIRFHQHLSYIVP
;
A
#
# COMPACT_ATOMS: atom_id res chain seq x y z
N MET A 1 -4.40 -6.19 33.80
CA MET A 1 -4.58 -5.09 32.81
C MET A 1 -5.65 -5.54 31.81
N SER A 2 -6.69 -4.75 31.56
CA SER A 2 -7.91 -5.22 30.87
C SER A 2 -7.69 -5.51 29.38
N SER A 3 -8.30 -6.59 28.86
CA SER A 3 -8.15 -7.07 27.47
C SER A 3 -8.55 -6.04 26.39
N ARG A 4 -9.26 -4.96 26.76
CA ARG A 4 -9.67 -3.88 25.85
C ARG A 4 -8.51 -3.06 25.29
N HIS A 5 -7.39 -2.95 26.03
CA HIS A 5 -6.21 -2.22 25.55
C HIS A 5 -5.45 -2.95 24.44
N LEU A 6 -5.51 -4.28 24.40
CA LEU A 6 -4.85 -5.09 23.36
C LEU A 6 -5.53 -5.00 21.99
N GLN A 7 -6.79 -4.53 21.93
CA GLN A 7 -7.54 -4.41 20.68
C GLN A 7 -7.25 -3.12 19.89
N LYS A 8 -6.68 -2.10 20.54
CA LYS A 8 -6.40 -0.80 19.91
C LYS A 8 -4.90 -0.58 19.81
N ALA A 9 -4.48 -0.02 18.69
CA ALA A 9 -3.16 0.59 18.55
C ALA A 9 -3.35 2.12 18.52
N TYR A 10 -2.51 2.81 19.28
CA TYR A 10 -2.57 4.26 19.42
C TYR A 10 -1.54 4.87 18.48
N VAL A 11 -2.02 5.58 17.47
CA VAL A 11 -1.15 6.23 16.48
C VAL A 11 -1.28 7.74 16.61
N PRO A 12 -0.26 8.51 16.20
CA PRO A 12 -0.29 9.98 16.23
C PRO A 12 -1.50 10.57 15.50
N ILE A 13 -2.00 11.72 15.92
CA ILE A 13 -3.17 12.36 15.28
C ILE A 13 -2.90 12.93 13.89
N ASP A 14 -1.64 13.23 13.56
CA ASP A 14 -1.19 13.74 12.25
C ASP A 14 -1.00 12.61 11.22
N THR A 15 -1.43 11.41 11.58
CA THR A 15 -1.47 10.24 10.72
C THR A 15 -2.17 10.55 9.40
N ARG A 16 -1.49 10.22 8.30
CA ARG A 16 -1.98 10.43 6.94
C ARG A 16 -2.71 9.19 6.47
N THR A 17 -3.99 9.34 6.13
CA THR A 17 -4.81 8.25 5.60
C THR A 17 -5.02 8.42 4.11
N VAL A 18 -4.83 7.35 3.35
CA VAL A 18 -5.10 7.30 1.92
C VAL A 18 -5.93 6.06 1.61
N GLN A 19 -6.91 6.24 0.72
CA GLN A 19 -7.59 5.14 0.06
C GLN A 19 -7.64 5.44 -1.43
N TYR A 20 -7.29 4.45 -2.24
CA TYR A 20 -7.55 4.48 -3.67
C TYR A 20 -8.03 3.11 -4.13
N ILE A 21 -8.87 3.10 -5.15
CA ILE A 21 -9.41 1.87 -5.74
C ILE A 21 -8.99 1.86 -7.20
N SER A 22 -8.42 0.75 -7.64
CA SER A 22 -8.14 0.49 -9.05
C SER A 22 -9.14 -0.53 -9.60
N ALA A 23 -9.79 -0.19 -10.70
CA ALA A 23 -10.57 -1.12 -11.51
C ALA A 23 -9.80 -1.39 -12.81
N GLU A 24 -9.35 -2.63 -12.99
CA GLU A 24 -8.44 -3.05 -14.06
C GLU A 24 -9.15 -4.02 -15.00
N PHE A 25 -9.04 -3.80 -16.32
CA PHE A 25 -9.55 -4.70 -17.35
C PHE A 25 -8.64 -4.70 -18.59
N LEU A 26 -8.75 -5.75 -19.41
CA LEU A 26 -7.97 -5.86 -20.64
C LEU A 26 -8.51 -4.89 -21.69
N TYR A 27 -7.61 -4.22 -22.42
CA TYR A 27 -7.96 -3.39 -23.56
C TYR A 27 -8.15 -4.28 -24.81
N SER A 28 -9.18 -5.13 -24.76
CA SER A 28 -9.52 -6.11 -25.79
C SER A 28 -10.08 -5.44 -27.04
N ASP A 29 -10.17 -6.19 -28.14
CA ASP A 29 -10.77 -5.69 -29.36
C ASP A 29 -12.25 -5.34 -29.19
N THR A 30 -12.97 -6.02 -28.28
CA THR A 30 -14.35 -5.66 -27.93
C THR A 30 -14.43 -4.27 -27.31
N VAL A 31 -13.49 -3.92 -26.41
CA VAL A 31 -13.40 -2.57 -25.82
C VAL A 31 -13.06 -1.55 -26.90
N LYS A 32 -12.11 -1.86 -27.80
CA LYS A 32 -11.73 -0.97 -28.91
C LYS A 32 -12.87 -0.74 -29.89
N GLN A 33 -13.76 -1.71 -30.09
CA GLN A 33 -14.93 -1.57 -30.95
C GLN A 33 -16.05 -0.75 -30.30
N ALA A 34 -16.17 -0.82 -28.97
CA ALA A 34 -17.16 -0.07 -28.22
C ALA A 34 -16.90 1.45 -28.19
N PHE A 35 -15.65 1.87 -28.42
CA PHE A 35 -15.25 3.28 -28.32
C PHE A 35 -14.44 3.74 -29.53
N ALA A 36 -14.77 4.93 -30.05
CA ALA A 36 -14.05 5.52 -31.18
C ALA A 36 -12.56 5.81 -30.87
N SER A 37 -12.23 6.13 -29.61
CA SER A 37 -10.86 6.33 -29.16
C SER A 37 -10.72 6.12 -27.64
N LEU A 38 -9.47 6.06 -27.17
CA LEU A 38 -9.13 6.02 -25.74
C LEU A 38 -9.64 7.26 -25.00
N GLU A 39 -9.57 8.43 -25.63
CA GLU A 39 -10.12 9.68 -25.09
C GLU A 39 -11.64 9.60 -24.95
N ALA A 40 -12.34 9.05 -25.94
CA ALA A 40 -13.81 8.90 -25.88
C ALA A 40 -14.23 7.99 -24.71
N MET A 41 -13.55 6.85 -24.54
CA MET A 41 -13.76 5.97 -23.38
C MET A 41 -13.44 6.68 -22.07
N THR A 42 -12.35 7.44 -22.02
CA THR A 42 -11.95 8.18 -20.82
C THR A 42 -12.98 9.22 -20.44
N ASN A 43 -13.55 9.95 -21.40
CA ASN A 43 -14.59 10.94 -21.14
C ASN A 43 -15.85 10.28 -20.53
N VAL A 44 -16.24 9.10 -21.02
CA VAL A 44 -17.35 8.33 -20.45
C VAL A 44 -17.03 7.93 -19.01
N ILE A 45 -15.84 7.41 -18.74
CA ILE A 45 -15.41 7.04 -17.39
C ILE A 45 -15.41 8.24 -16.44
N LEU A 46 -14.89 9.38 -16.88
CA LEU A 46 -14.83 10.60 -16.07
C LEU A 46 -16.21 11.21 -15.83
N SER A 47 -17.10 11.17 -16.82
CA SER A 47 -18.50 11.58 -16.61
C SER A 47 -19.20 10.69 -15.57
N LEU A 48 -19.00 9.37 -15.65
CA LEU A 48 -19.55 8.45 -14.64
C LEU A 48 -18.91 8.66 -13.27
N ALA A 49 -17.64 9.08 -13.20
CA ALA A 49 -17.02 9.47 -11.94
C ALA A 49 -17.71 10.70 -11.34
N ASP A 50 -18.04 11.70 -12.15
CA ASP A 50 -18.77 12.88 -11.71
C ASP A 50 -20.18 12.53 -11.23
N ASP A 51 -20.92 11.69 -11.96
CA ASP A 51 -22.25 11.22 -11.58
C ASP A 51 -22.27 10.45 -10.25
N ASN A 52 -21.13 9.85 -9.86
CA ASN A 52 -20.95 9.14 -8.60
C ASN A 52 -20.22 9.97 -7.54
N GLU A 53 -20.01 11.27 -7.76
CA GLU A 53 -19.33 12.19 -6.84
C GLU A 53 -17.88 11.75 -6.51
N ILE A 54 -17.18 11.17 -7.48
CA ILE A 54 -15.76 10.79 -7.38
C ILE A 54 -14.91 11.92 -7.95
N LEU A 55 -14.45 12.81 -7.07
CA LEU A 55 -13.74 14.05 -7.44
C LEU A 55 -12.32 13.82 -7.96
N ASN A 56 -11.76 12.64 -7.75
CA ASN A 56 -10.38 12.34 -8.14
C ASN A 56 -10.32 10.98 -8.85
N CYS A 57 -10.20 11.03 -10.17
CA CYS A 57 -10.22 9.88 -11.05
C CYS A 57 -9.16 9.99 -12.16
N HIS A 58 -8.31 8.97 -12.24
CA HIS A 58 -7.28 8.84 -13.26
C HIS A 58 -7.55 7.61 -14.11
N VAL A 59 -7.43 7.74 -15.43
CA VAL A 59 -7.41 6.60 -16.36
C VAL A 59 -5.98 6.37 -16.79
N ILE A 60 -5.40 5.23 -16.40
CA ILE A 60 -4.03 4.85 -16.76
C ILE A 60 -4.09 3.84 -17.90
N ALA A 61 -3.49 4.22 -19.01
CA ALA A 61 -3.50 3.54 -20.30
C ALA A 61 -2.07 3.38 -20.86
N ASN A 62 -1.11 3.06 -19.99
CA ASN A 62 0.28 2.77 -20.36
C ASN A 62 0.86 1.55 -19.63
N ASP A 63 -0.01 0.66 -19.11
CA ASP A 63 0.32 -0.57 -18.40
C ASP A 63 1.07 -0.43 -17.06
N LYS A 64 1.51 0.78 -16.70
CA LYS A 64 2.17 1.09 -15.42
C LYS A 64 1.28 0.91 -14.20
N LEU A 65 1.88 0.60 -13.05
CA LEU A 65 1.18 0.39 -11.79
C LEU A 65 0.95 1.71 -11.03
N PRO A 66 -0.28 2.01 -10.59
CA PRO A 66 -0.51 3.18 -9.75
C PRO A 66 0.05 2.95 -8.34
N LEU A 67 0.74 3.95 -7.81
CA LEU A 67 1.06 4.07 -6.39
C LEU A 67 0.61 5.45 -5.90
N VAL A 68 -0.37 5.47 -5.00
CA VAL A 68 -0.91 6.72 -4.46
C VAL A 68 -0.31 6.99 -3.08
N ARG A 69 0.10 8.23 -2.84
CA ARG A 69 0.65 8.69 -1.55
C ARG A 69 0.08 10.04 -1.16
N HIS A 70 -0.05 10.25 0.15
CA HIS A 70 -0.40 11.55 0.67
C HIS A 70 0.75 12.54 0.44
N ASN A 71 0.45 13.72 -0.09
CA ASN A 71 1.34 14.86 -0.12
C ASN A 71 0.55 16.17 -0.03
N SER A 72 1.15 17.20 0.56
CA SER A 72 0.59 18.55 0.60
C SER A 72 0.49 19.17 -0.79
N GLU A 73 1.37 18.78 -1.71
CA GLU A 73 1.36 19.21 -3.12
C GLU A 73 0.78 18.12 -4.03
N SER A 74 0.11 18.55 -5.11
CA SER A 74 -0.46 17.64 -6.10
C SER A 74 0.51 17.48 -7.26
N TYR A 75 1.01 16.28 -7.49
CA TYR A 75 1.79 15.98 -8.68
C TYR A 75 1.79 14.48 -9.02
N CYS A 76 2.13 14.20 -10.28
CA CYS A 76 2.17 12.87 -10.84
C CYS A 76 3.54 12.66 -11.47
N ILE A 77 4.26 11.62 -11.03
CA ILE A 77 5.57 11.24 -11.55
C ILE A 77 5.49 9.82 -12.08
N GLU A 78 6.20 9.54 -13.17
CA GLU A 78 6.25 8.21 -13.75
C GLU A 78 7.68 7.72 -13.87
N ASN A 79 7.89 6.43 -13.64
CA ASN A 79 9.06 5.70 -14.12
C ASN A 79 8.60 4.70 -15.19
N ASP A 80 9.46 3.74 -15.55
CA ASP A 80 9.14 2.77 -16.61
C ASP A 80 8.00 1.82 -16.24
N HIS A 81 7.75 1.62 -14.94
CA HIS A 81 6.84 0.59 -14.45
C HIS A 81 5.66 1.14 -13.62
N GLN A 82 5.73 2.38 -13.15
CA GLN A 82 4.85 2.93 -12.12
C GLN A 82 4.42 4.36 -12.42
N VAL A 83 3.23 4.70 -11.93
CA VAL A 83 2.68 6.05 -11.87
C VAL A 83 2.51 6.38 -10.39
N PHE A 84 3.33 7.30 -9.90
CA PHE A 84 3.22 7.84 -8.55
C PHE A 84 2.26 9.02 -8.56
N ILE A 85 1.17 8.92 -7.81
CA ILE A 85 0.17 9.98 -7.67
C ILE A 85 0.26 10.51 -6.24
N PHE A 86 0.69 11.75 -6.09
CA PHE A 86 0.79 12.44 -4.83
C PHE A 86 -0.38 13.41 -4.69
N TYR A 87 -1.15 13.28 -3.62
CA TYR A 87 -2.32 14.13 -3.41
C TYR A 87 -2.66 14.33 -1.93
N ASN A 88 -3.40 15.39 -1.65
CA ASN A 88 -4.01 15.65 -0.35
C ASN A 88 -5.50 15.33 -0.47
N PRO A 89 -6.00 14.30 0.22
CA PRO A 89 -7.42 13.94 0.17
C PRO A 89 -8.36 15.09 0.55
N ASN A 90 -7.90 16.07 1.33
CA ASN A 90 -8.74 17.16 1.81
C ASN A 90 -9.05 18.22 0.75
N CYS A 91 -8.22 18.35 -0.30
CA CYS A 91 -8.35 19.48 -1.24
C CYS A 91 -7.94 19.18 -2.68
N HIS A 92 -7.31 18.05 -2.98
CA HIS A 92 -6.88 17.76 -4.35
C HIS A 92 -7.89 16.93 -5.12
N GLU A 93 -8.28 17.47 -6.26
CA GLU A 93 -9.16 16.86 -7.25
C GLU A 93 -8.41 16.71 -8.56
N ALA A 94 -8.75 15.68 -9.34
CA ALA A 94 -8.08 15.44 -10.62
C ALA A 94 -8.96 14.60 -11.55
N ARG A 95 -8.90 14.94 -12.84
CA ARG A 95 -9.48 14.16 -13.94
C ARG A 95 -8.41 14.04 -15.02
N LYS A 96 -7.78 12.87 -15.13
CA LYS A 96 -6.60 12.74 -16.01
C LYS A 96 -6.54 11.42 -16.75
N LEU A 97 -6.28 11.50 -18.06
CA LEU A 97 -5.77 10.38 -18.85
C LEU A 97 -4.23 10.37 -18.75
N ILE A 98 -3.67 9.24 -18.36
CA ILE A 98 -2.23 8.98 -18.31
C ILE A 98 -1.93 7.92 -19.36
N GLN A 99 -1.24 8.33 -20.43
CA GLN A 99 -0.90 7.48 -21.57
C GLN A 99 0.51 7.78 -22.06
N THR A 100 1.16 6.77 -22.63
CA THR A 100 2.44 6.93 -23.33
C THR A 100 2.14 7.14 -24.81
N PRO A 101 2.68 8.19 -25.46
CA PRO A 101 2.44 8.45 -26.88
C PRO A 101 2.77 7.22 -27.74
N LYS A 102 1.86 6.88 -28.66
CA LYS A 102 1.99 5.76 -29.62
C LYS A 102 2.05 4.35 -28.99
N GLN A 103 1.89 4.21 -27.69
CA GLN A 103 1.77 2.91 -27.03
C GLN A 103 0.30 2.47 -27.03
N ILE A 104 0.03 1.23 -27.48
CA ILE A 104 -1.28 0.61 -27.29
C ILE A 104 -1.24 -0.11 -25.93
N PRO A 105 -2.10 0.25 -24.96
CA PRO A 105 -2.11 -0.41 -23.67
C PRO A 105 -2.60 -1.85 -23.80
N ARG A 106 -2.03 -2.76 -23.03
CA ARG A 106 -2.61 -4.10 -22.83
C ARG A 106 -3.83 -4.04 -21.91
N LYS A 107 -3.80 -3.15 -20.91
CA LYS A 107 -4.86 -3.00 -19.90
C LYS A 107 -5.13 -1.54 -19.59
N ILE A 108 -6.38 -1.28 -19.24
CA ILE A 108 -6.83 0.00 -18.72
C ILE A 108 -6.99 -0.13 -17.21
N ARG A 109 -6.59 0.91 -16.48
CA ARG A 109 -6.87 1.05 -15.06
C ARG A 109 -7.60 2.35 -14.78
N ILE A 110 -8.79 2.23 -14.23
CA ILE A 110 -9.52 3.35 -13.63
C ILE A 110 -9.06 3.43 -12.18
N VAL A 111 -8.46 4.55 -11.78
CA VAL A 111 -7.89 4.75 -10.46
C VAL A 111 -8.63 5.90 -9.80
N CYS A 112 -9.51 5.56 -8.87
CA CYS A 112 -10.31 6.50 -8.09
C CYS A 112 -9.64 6.72 -6.74
N LEU A 113 -9.47 7.98 -6.32
CA LEU A 113 -8.82 8.36 -5.07
C LEU A 113 -9.89 8.95 -4.14
N ALA A 114 -9.91 8.48 -2.89
CA ALA A 114 -10.86 9.00 -1.90
C ALA A 114 -10.48 10.43 -1.50
N THR A 115 -11.48 11.30 -1.37
CA THR A 115 -11.35 12.69 -0.91
C THR A 115 -12.15 12.93 0.36
N GLY A 116 -11.84 14.02 1.08
CA GLY A 116 -12.43 14.39 2.36
C GLY A 116 -11.54 14.09 3.58
N THR A 117 -12.02 14.48 4.75
CA THR A 117 -11.27 14.42 6.02
C THR A 117 -11.30 13.05 6.69
N ASP A 118 -12.41 12.33 6.54
CA ASP A 118 -12.68 11.07 7.27
C ASP A 118 -12.58 9.83 6.38
N ILE A 119 -11.50 9.73 5.60
CA ILE A 119 -11.25 8.66 4.60
C ILE A 119 -11.57 7.27 5.15
N ARG A 120 -11.08 6.96 6.37
CA ARG A 120 -11.21 5.64 6.95
C ARG A 120 -12.66 5.30 7.33
N SER A 121 -13.44 6.28 7.79
CA SER A 121 -14.85 6.13 8.17
C SER A 121 -15.77 6.08 6.94
N SER A 122 -15.43 6.81 5.89
CA SER A 122 -16.16 6.88 4.62
C SER A 122 -15.74 5.80 3.62
N SER A 123 -14.75 4.96 3.96
CA SER A 123 -14.15 4.00 3.02
C SER A 123 -15.13 3.02 2.36
N ALA A 124 -16.15 2.57 3.10
CA ALA A 124 -17.19 1.69 2.55
C ALA A 124 -18.11 2.43 1.57
N HIS A 125 -18.40 3.71 1.84
CA HIS A 125 -19.17 4.56 0.94
C HIS A 125 -18.42 4.79 -0.37
N PHE A 126 -17.15 5.18 -0.27
CA PHE A 126 -16.27 5.37 -1.43
C PHE A 126 -16.17 4.09 -2.27
N HIS A 127 -16.04 2.93 -1.63
CA HIS A 127 -16.03 1.66 -2.34
C HIS A 127 -17.31 1.40 -3.14
N ARG A 128 -18.49 1.71 -2.59
CA ARG A 128 -19.77 1.60 -3.31
C ARG A 128 -19.86 2.57 -4.47
N GLN A 129 -19.36 3.79 -4.34
CA GLN A 129 -19.31 4.75 -5.46
C GLN A 129 -18.51 4.15 -6.63
N VAL A 130 -17.35 3.56 -6.34
CA VAL A 130 -16.54 2.89 -7.39
C VAL A 130 -17.25 1.66 -7.96
N GLN A 131 -17.93 0.84 -7.13
CA GLN A 131 -18.72 -0.28 -7.64
C GLN A 131 -19.85 0.17 -8.58
N ARG A 132 -20.52 1.28 -8.27
CA ARG A 132 -21.57 1.87 -9.12
C ARG A 132 -20.99 2.38 -10.43
N LEU A 133 -19.89 3.14 -10.39
CA LEU A 133 -19.16 3.59 -11.58
C LEU A 133 -18.81 2.41 -12.48
N VAL A 134 -18.21 1.35 -11.93
CA VAL A 134 -17.81 0.17 -12.70
C VAL A 134 -19.02 -0.52 -13.31
N SER A 135 -20.12 -0.64 -12.56
CA SER A 135 -21.36 -1.27 -13.04
C SER A 135 -21.99 -0.46 -14.17
N GLN A 136 -22.08 0.86 -14.02
CA GLN A 136 -22.60 1.77 -15.06
C GLN A 136 -21.70 1.78 -16.29
N PHE A 137 -20.37 1.78 -16.11
CA PHE A 137 -19.44 1.69 -17.22
C PHE A 137 -19.68 0.42 -18.04
N LYS A 138 -19.80 -0.75 -17.39
CA LYS A 138 -20.12 -2.00 -18.09
C LYS A 138 -21.43 -1.93 -18.86
N GLN A 139 -22.48 -1.36 -18.25
CA GLN A 139 -23.78 -1.16 -18.89
C GLN A 139 -23.68 -0.25 -20.11
N SER A 140 -23.01 0.89 -19.99
CA SER A 140 -22.84 1.86 -21.09
C SER A 140 -22.08 1.30 -22.29
N CYS A 141 -21.17 0.35 -22.05
CA CYS A 141 -20.42 -0.28 -23.14
C CYS A 141 -21.15 -1.48 -23.76
N GLY A 142 -22.18 -2.03 -23.10
CA GLY A 142 -22.77 -3.32 -23.46
C GLY A 142 -21.76 -4.48 -23.40
N LEU A 143 -20.67 -4.34 -22.62
CA LEU A 143 -19.54 -5.25 -22.61
C LEU A 143 -19.62 -6.26 -21.47
N THR A 144 -19.47 -7.54 -21.81
CA THR A 144 -19.25 -8.61 -20.84
C THR A 144 -17.74 -8.76 -20.62
N ILE A 145 -17.17 -7.88 -19.80
CA ILE A 145 -15.74 -7.91 -19.43
C ILE A 145 -15.55 -8.10 -17.94
N ASP A 146 -14.61 -8.96 -17.57
CA ASP A 146 -14.16 -9.08 -16.19
C ASP A 146 -13.39 -7.82 -15.79
N ILE A 147 -13.86 -7.15 -14.73
CA ILE A 147 -13.19 -5.99 -14.15
C ILE A 147 -12.65 -6.39 -12.78
N LYS A 148 -11.33 -6.36 -12.63
CA LYS A 148 -10.66 -6.65 -11.37
C LYS A 148 -10.60 -5.39 -10.52
N ILE A 149 -11.30 -5.39 -9.39
CA ILE A 149 -11.28 -4.31 -8.42
C ILE A 149 -10.20 -4.60 -7.36
N ARG A 150 -9.38 -3.59 -7.05
CA ARG A 150 -8.41 -3.61 -5.95
C ARG A 150 -8.54 -2.34 -5.12
N ASP A 151 -8.94 -2.49 -3.87
CA ASP A 151 -9.03 -1.41 -2.88
C ASP A 151 -7.76 -1.39 -2.04
N HIS A 152 -7.05 -0.27 -2.10
CA HIS A 152 -5.78 -0.04 -1.46
C HIS A 152 -5.94 1.05 -0.40
N GLN A 153 -5.82 0.65 0.87
CA GLN A 153 -5.87 1.58 1.98
C GLN A 153 -4.56 1.54 2.73
N HIS A 154 -4.06 2.71 3.06
CA HIS A 154 -2.95 2.78 4.00
C HIS A 154 -3.07 3.98 4.92
N LEU A 155 -2.49 3.76 6.10
CA LEU A 155 -2.39 4.72 7.16
C LEU A 155 -0.91 4.86 7.48
N ALA A 156 -0.38 6.09 7.41
CA ALA A 156 1.04 6.37 7.52
C ALA A 156 1.33 7.36 8.65
N TYR A 157 2.33 7.06 9.47
CA TYR A 157 2.77 7.91 10.57
C TYR A 157 4.25 7.69 10.88
N ASP A 158 4.86 8.71 11.49
CA ASP A 158 6.21 8.61 12.03
C ASP A 158 6.14 7.95 13.42
N MET A 159 6.91 6.89 13.59
CA MET A 159 7.00 6.17 14.85
C MET A 159 7.46 7.05 16.01
N PHE A 160 8.29 8.07 15.74
CA PHE A 160 8.84 8.95 16.78
C PHE A 160 8.09 10.27 16.96
N ALA A 161 6.89 10.42 16.39
CA ALA A 161 6.12 11.66 16.43
C ALA A 161 5.96 12.24 17.85
N SER A 162 5.80 11.40 18.88
CA SER A 162 5.70 11.83 20.28
C SER A 162 6.97 12.50 20.81
N HIS A 163 8.15 11.99 20.41
CA HIS A 163 9.45 12.56 20.78
C HIS A 163 9.73 13.87 20.04
N LYS A 164 9.06 14.09 18.90
CA LYS A 164 9.12 15.30 18.08
C LYS A 164 8.06 16.35 18.45
N GLY A 165 7.34 16.14 19.55
CA GLY A 165 6.37 17.09 20.09
C GLY A 165 4.91 16.77 19.80
N ASN A 166 4.60 15.83 18.90
CA ASN A 166 3.23 15.38 18.65
C ASN A 166 2.81 14.29 19.66
N LYS A 167 2.39 14.72 20.84
CA LYS A 167 2.00 13.82 21.94
C LYS A 167 0.56 13.32 21.87
N GLN A 168 -0.24 13.84 20.94
CA GLN A 168 -1.65 13.46 20.81
C GLN A 168 -1.75 12.19 19.96
N SER A 169 -2.55 11.22 20.43
CA SER A 169 -2.77 9.96 19.72
C SER A 169 -4.24 9.59 19.68
N PHE A 170 -4.60 8.80 18.68
CA PHE A 170 -5.94 8.22 18.53
C PHE A 170 -5.87 6.69 18.48
N GLY A 171 -6.75 6.04 19.24
CA GLY A 171 -6.79 4.58 19.35
C GLY A 171 -7.63 3.93 18.25
N TYR A 172 -6.98 3.30 17.27
CA TYR A 172 -7.63 2.57 16.19
C TYR A 172 -7.68 1.06 16.48
N LYS A 173 -8.82 0.44 16.16
CA LYS A 173 -8.95 -1.03 16.18
C LYS A 173 -8.36 -1.72 14.94
N PHE A 174 -8.19 -0.99 13.83
CA PHE A 174 -7.76 -1.56 12.56
C PHE A 174 -8.59 -2.79 12.13
N ARG A 175 -9.92 -2.64 12.10
CA ARG A 175 -10.85 -3.69 11.65
C ARG A 175 -10.48 -4.17 10.24
N ALA A 176 -10.59 -5.48 10.01
CA ALA A 176 -10.45 -6.05 8.67
C ALA A 176 -11.48 -5.48 7.70
N LEU A 177 -11.08 -5.31 6.43
CA LEU A 177 -11.91 -4.67 5.39
C LEU A 177 -13.27 -5.36 5.22
N PRO A 178 -13.38 -6.70 5.05
CA PRO A 178 -14.67 -7.33 4.81
C PRO A 178 -15.69 -7.07 5.93
N MET A 179 -15.28 -7.26 7.19
CA MET A 179 -16.13 -7.01 8.35
C MET A 179 -16.53 -5.55 8.47
N ARG A 180 -15.61 -4.62 8.18
CA ARG A 180 -15.89 -3.18 8.23
C ARG A 180 -16.88 -2.77 7.15
N TYR A 181 -16.80 -3.37 5.97
CA TYR A 181 -17.69 -3.06 4.84
C TYR A 181 -19.07 -3.67 5.04
N GLN A 182 -19.13 -4.91 5.52
CA GLN A 182 -20.38 -5.56 5.89
C GLN A 182 -21.16 -4.74 6.94
N ALA A 183 -20.48 -4.28 8.00
CA ALA A 183 -21.10 -3.44 9.04
C ALA A 183 -21.56 -2.06 8.55
N ARG A 184 -21.23 -1.68 7.31
CA ARG A 184 -21.60 -0.43 6.67
C ARG A 184 -22.46 -0.67 5.43
N GLU A 185 -23.01 -1.87 5.25
CA GLU A 185 -23.86 -2.25 4.09
C GLU A 185 -23.14 -2.06 2.75
N CYS A 186 -21.84 -2.33 2.70
CA CYS A 186 -21.09 -2.45 1.46
C CYS A 186 -20.90 -3.93 1.17
N GLN A 187 -21.61 -4.41 0.14
CA GLN A 187 -21.58 -5.81 -0.26
C GLN A 187 -20.28 -6.08 -1.04
N LEU A 188 -19.59 -7.14 -0.62
CA LEU A 188 -18.43 -7.67 -1.30
C LEU A 188 -18.77 -9.04 -1.88
N PRO A 189 -18.18 -9.42 -3.03
CA PRO A 189 -18.32 -10.77 -3.55
C PRO A 189 -17.83 -11.82 -2.55
N GLU A 190 -18.43 -13.01 -2.59
CA GLU A 190 -18.03 -14.14 -1.73
C GLU A 190 -16.54 -14.48 -1.91
N VAL A 191 -16.07 -14.47 -3.16
CA VAL A 191 -14.65 -14.68 -3.49
C VAL A 191 -13.93 -13.34 -3.48
N SER A 192 -13.46 -12.95 -2.30
CA SER A 192 -12.58 -11.78 -2.13
C SER A 192 -11.29 -12.14 -1.42
N ASN A 193 -10.20 -11.48 -1.80
CA ASN A 193 -8.89 -11.67 -1.20
C ASN A 193 -8.48 -10.41 -0.43
N SER A 194 -8.32 -10.54 0.88
CA SER A 194 -7.85 -9.47 1.75
C SER A 194 -6.44 -9.74 2.28
N ARG A 195 -5.60 -8.70 2.33
CA ARG A 195 -4.24 -8.77 2.89
C ARG A 195 -3.97 -7.56 3.77
N ASN A 196 -3.23 -7.78 4.85
CA ASN A 196 -2.85 -6.72 5.76
C ASN A 196 -1.36 -6.86 6.08
N PHE A 197 -0.62 -5.77 5.98
CA PHE A 197 0.82 -5.77 6.21
C PHE A 197 1.28 -4.36 6.59
N ILE A 198 2.46 -4.26 7.19
CA ILE A 198 3.11 -3.01 7.52
C ILE A 198 4.33 -2.87 6.63
N THR A 199 4.55 -1.68 6.09
CA THR A 199 5.83 -1.28 5.49
C THR A 199 6.45 -0.21 6.37
N VAL A 200 7.72 -0.36 6.67
CA VAL A 200 8.50 0.58 7.46
C VAL A 200 9.59 1.14 6.55
N SER A 201 9.64 2.45 6.38
CA SER A 201 10.68 3.13 5.60
C SER A 201 11.70 3.73 6.54
N LEU A 202 12.95 3.26 6.44
CA LEU A 202 14.11 3.78 7.16
C LEU A 202 15.02 4.56 6.19
N PRO A 203 15.04 5.90 6.26
CA PRO A 203 16.00 6.69 5.51
C PRO A 203 17.44 6.36 5.93
N LEU A 204 18.31 6.09 4.96
CA LEU A 204 19.73 5.81 5.25
C LEU A 204 20.48 7.13 5.41
N THR A 205 20.45 7.66 6.64
CA THR A 205 21.11 8.92 6.98
C THR A 205 22.63 8.74 7.04
N ARG A 206 23.38 9.84 6.93
CA ARG A 206 24.83 9.83 7.08
C ARG A 206 25.29 9.12 8.36
N ARG A 207 24.54 9.26 9.47
CA ARG A 207 24.88 8.61 10.75
C ARG A 207 24.87 7.10 10.64
N LEU A 208 23.86 6.52 9.98
CA LEU A 208 23.76 5.07 9.74
C LEU A 208 24.87 4.59 8.79
N MET A 209 25.34 5.46 7.90
CA MET A 209 26.42 5.16 6.95
C MET A 209 27.83 5.43 7.50
N THR A 210 27.98 5.95 8.72
CA THR A 210 29.28 6.48 9.20
C THR A 210 30.33 5.38 9.44
N SER A 211 29.93 4.11 9.49
CA SER A 211 30.82 2.95 9.61
C SER A 211 31.17 2.27 8.28
N LEU A 212 30.79 2.84 7.13
CA LEU A 212 31.07 2.29 5.82
C LEU A 212 32.37 2.84 5.23
N ASP A 213 33.25 1.94 4.77
CA ASP A 213 34.37 2.30 3.91
C ASP A 213 33.87 2.83 2.56
N ARG A 214 34.65 3.70 1.92
CA ARG A 214 34.26 4.46 0.72
C ARG A 214 34.32 3.66 -0.59
N GLU A 215 34.71 2.39 -0.53
CA GLU A 215 34.56 1.50 -1.67
C GLU A 215 33.07 1.23 -1.81
N HIS A 216 32.55 1.17 -3.04
CA HIS A 216 31.11 1.12 -3.33
C HIS A 216 30.48 -0.24 -2.94
N ASP A 217 30.79 -0.74 -1.75
CA ASP A 217 30.31 -1.96 -1.14
C ASP A 217 29.57 -1.63 0.16
N TYR A 218 28.25 -1.75 0.09
CA TYR A 218 27.31 -1.51 1.17
C TYR A 218 26.86 -2.82 1.84
N ALA A 219 27.46 -3.97 1.50
CA ALA A 219 27.08 -5.27 2.05
C ALA A 219 27.16 -5.29 3.57
N ALA A 220 28.22 -4.71 4.16
CA ALA A 220 28.39 -4.64 5.62
C ALA A 220 27.27 -3.84 6.30
N LEU A 221 26.81 -2.74 5.69
CA LEU A 221 25.67 -1.97 6.20
C LEU A 221 24.38 -2.79 6.12
N TYR A 222 24.09 -3.37 4.95
CA TYR A 222 22.84 -4.10 4.77
C TYR A 222 22.79 -5.36 5.62
N GLN A 223 23.89 -6.10 5.73
CA GLN A 223 24.00 -7.25 6.62
C GLN A 223 23.81 -6.84 8.09
N ALA A 224 24.44 -5.74 8.54
CA ALA A 224 24.26 -5.28 9.91
C ALA A 224 22.81 -4.86 10.22
N LEU A 225 22.11 -4.25 9.26
CA LEU A 225 20.68 -3.93 9.40
C LEU A 225 19.83 -5.20 9.43
N GLU A 226 20.11 -6.15 8.54
CA GLU A 226 19.42 -7.45 8.46
C GLU A 226 19.59 -8.23 9.77
N ASP A 227 20.81 -8.32 10.31
CA ASP A 227 21.12 -9.06 11.54
C ASP A 227 20.39 -8.48 12.75
N LYS A 228 20.40 -7.16 12.90
CA LYS A 228 19.67 -6.46 13.98
C LYS A 228 18.16 -6.62 13.83
N PHE A 229 17.65 -6.55 12.59
CA PHE A 229 16.24 -6.78 12.32
C PHE A 229 15.82 -8.23 12.60
N ALA A 230 16.64 -9.21 12.21
CA ALA A 230 16.45 -10.63 12.48
C ALA A 230 16.47 -10.91 13.99
N THR A 231 17.36 -10.26 14.73
CA THR A 231 17.44 -10.33 16.20
C THR A 231 16.13 -9.83 16.82
N ALA A 232 15.66 -8.64 16.44
CA ALA A 232 14.39 -8.10 16.92
C ALA A 232 13.18 -8.99 16.54
N LEU A 233 13.17 -9.57 15.33
CA LEU A 233 12.15 -10.52 14.89
C LEU A 233 12.12 -11.79 15.75
N SER A 234 13.29 -12.32 16.13
CA SER A 234 13.40 -13.55 16.93
C SER A 234 12.77 -13.41 18.33
N LEU A 235 12.77 -12.19 18.88
CA LEU A 235 12.18 -11.84 20.17
C LEU A 235 10.68 -11.51 20.06
N SER A 236 10.13 -11.49 18.85
CA SER A 236 8.75 -11.10 18.58
C SER A 236 7.88 -12.27 18.11
N PRO A 237 6.54 -12.15 18.21
CA PRO A 237 5.61 -13.12 17.63
C PRO A 237 5.48 -13.00 16.10
N ILE A 238 6.06 -11.98 15.46
CA ILE A 238 5.97 -11.76 14.01
C ILE A 238 6.79 -12.81 13.27
N LYS A 239 6.18 -13.47 12.29
CA LYS A 239 6.80 -14.60 11.55
C LYS A 239 7.06 -14.34 10.08
N HIS A 240 6.40 -13.38 9.45
CA HIS A 240 6.58 -13.09 8.04
C HIS A 240 7.13 -11.68 7.87
N ALA A 241 8.39 -11.60 7.45
CA ALA A 241 9.07 -10.34 7.28
C ALA A 241 9.95 -10.33 6.03
N ALA A 242 10.19 -9.14 5.50
CA ALA A 242 11.19 -8.93 4.47
C ALA A 242 11.95 -7.62 4.70
N MET A 243 13.21 -7.59 4.26
CA MET A 243 14.02 -6.38 4.13
C MET A 243 14.31 -6.14 2.65
N ILE A 244 14.09 -4.92 2.18
CA ILE A 244 14.35 -4.49 0.81
C ILE A 244 15.26 -3.26 0.85
N ALA A 245 16.46 -3.40 0.31
CA ALA A 245 17.43 -2.32 0.14
C ALA A 245 18.16 -2.42 -1.21
N ASN A 246 17.42 -2.76 -2.27
CA ASN A 246 17.91 -2.79 -3.65
C ASN A 246 17.21 -1.75 -4.57
N GLY A 247 16.37 -0.88 -3.99
CA GLY A 247 15.65 0.18 -4.69
C GLY A 247 14.41 -0.27 -5.46
N GLN A 248 14.00 -1.53 -5.32
CA GLN A 248 12.76 -2.06 -5.89
C GLN A 248 11.60 -1.94 -4.89
N LEU A 249 10.35 -1.97 -5.38
CA LEU A 249 9.15 -1.97 -4.55
C LEU A 249 8.81 -3.38 -4.06
N GLY A 250 8.59 -3.56 -2.75
CA GLY A 250 8.04 -4.80 -2.21
C GLY A 250 6.54 -4.97 -2.43
N LEU A 251 6.12 -6.03 -3.12
CA LEU A 251 4.72 -6.35 -3.36
C LEU A 251 4.32 -7.68 -2.73
N VAL A 252 3.48 -7.64 -1.70
CA VAL A 252 3.00 -8.81 -0.97
C VAL A 252 1.92 -9.59 -1.73
N ARG A 253 2.15 -10.88 -1.99
CA ARG A 253 1.21 -11.83 -2.62
C ARG A 253 0.83 -12.98 -1.66
N ASN A 254 -0.30 -13.64 -1.95
CA ASN A 254 -0.72 -14.88 -1.28
C ASN A 254 -0.10 -16.15 -1.89
N SER A 255 0.86 -16.03 -2.81
CA SER A 255 1.52 -17.20 -3.38
C SER A 255 2.52 -17.77 -2.38
N LYS A 256 2.54 -19.10 -2.25
CA LYS A 256 3.55 -19.84 -1.48
C LYS A 256 4.97 -19.65 -2.03
N PHE A 257 5.07 -19.22 -3.27
CA PHE A 257 6.32 -19.05 -3.99
C PHE A 257 6.52 -17.58 -4.30
N THR A 258 7.71 -17.09 -3.97
CA THR A 258 8.35 -15.94 -4.59
C THR A 258 8.54 -16.34 -6.06
N ASP A 259 7.84 -15.69 -7.01
CA ASP A 259 8.27 -15.80 -8.40
C ASP A 259 9.68 -15.21 -8.45
N GLN A 260 10.70 -16.04 -8.71
CA GLN A 260 12.09 -15.58 -8.84
C GLN A 260 12.29 -14.59 -9.99
N GLN A 261 11.26 -14.38 -10.82
CA GLN A 261 11.20 -13.27 -11.75
C GLN A 261 10.74 -12.01 -11.01
N SER A 262 11.66 -11.37 -10.30
CA SER A 262 11.57 -9.92 -10.10
C SER A 262 11.43 -9.28 -11.48
N GLN A 263 10.29 -8.65 -11.75
CA GLN A 263 10.24 -7.66 -12.84
C GLN A 263 11.13 -6.49 -12.37
N HIS A 264 11.90 -5.88 -13.27
CA HIS A 264 13.04 -5.00 -12.96
C HIS A 264 12.87 -4.01 -11.79
N ASP A 265 11.65 -3.56 -11.47
CA ASP A 265 11.34 -2.60 -10.39
C ASP A 265 10.58 -3.15 -9.17
N VAL A 266 10.23 -4.44 -9.13
CA VAL A 266 9.35 -5.01 -8.10
C VAL A 266 9.90 -6.33 -7.54
N VAL A 267 9.97 -6.42 -6.22
CA VAL A 267 10.20 -7.67 -5.48
C VAL A 267 8.85 -8.28 -5.11
N MET A 268 8.57 -9.46 -5.64
CA MET A 268 7.34 -10.18 -5.34
C MET A 268 7.49 -10.99 -4.05
N LEU A 269 6.93 -10.52 -2.93
CA LEU A 269 7.04 -11.20 -1.65
C LEU A 269 5.90 -12.20 -1.44
N GLY A 270 6.23 -13.48 -1.38
CA GLY A 270 5.30 -14.57 -1.05
C GLY A 270 5.72 -15.24 0.25
N PHE A 271 4.78 -15.53 1.15
CA PHE A 271 5.04 -16.22 2.42
C PHE A 271 4.15 -17.45 2.52
N ASP A 272 4.66 -18.57 3.04
CA ASP A 272 3.80 -19.73 3.31
C ASP A 272 2.94 -19.47 4.55
N PRO A 273 1.61 -19.35 4.43
CA PRO A 273 0.74 -19.11 5.57
C PRO A 273 0.68 -20.28 6.56
N ARG A 274 1.18 -21.47 6.17
CA ARG A 274 1.17 -22.68 7.02
C ARG A 274 2.45 -22.88 7.81
N ALA A 275 3.50 -22.11 7.52
CA ALA A 275 4.76 -22.23 8.23
C ALA A 275 4.67 -21.56 9.62
N ASN A 276 5.16 -22.27 10.63
CA ASN A 276 5.19 -21.81 12.02
C ASN A 276 6.55 -21.25 12.45
N HIS A 277 7.53 -21.21 11.55
CA HIS A 277 8.86 -20.63 11.77
C HIS A 277 8.95 -19.22 11.16
N LEU A 278 9.96 -18.46 11.58
CA LEU A 278 10.27 -17.15 10.99
C LEU A 278 10.68 -17.32 9.52
N GLN A 279 9.95 -16.65 8.63
CA GLN A 279 10.29 -16.46 7.22
C GLN A 279 10.75 -15.01 7.04
N LEU A 280 12.07 -14.81 6.99
CA LEU A 280 12.71 -13.53 6.65
C LEU A 280 13.24 -13.63 5.21
N GLN A 281 12.85 -12.69 4.35
CA GLN A 281 13.38 -12.54 2.99
C GLN A 281 14.17 -11.25 2.88
N SER A 282 15.39 -11.31 2.36
CA SER A 282 16.27 -10.14 2.27
C SER A 282 16.67 -9.90 0.83
N HIS A 283 16.47 -8.66 0.38
CA HIS A 283 16.69 -8.22 -1.00
C HIS A 283 17.47 -6.91 -1.00
N TRP A 284 18.79 -7.02 -0.96
CA TRP A 284 19.71 -5.88 -1.02
C TRP A 284 20.81 -6.13 -2.05
N GLN A 285 21.46 -5.07 -2.51
CA GLN A 285 22.53 -5.11 -3.52
C GLN A 285 23.74 -4.36 -2.98
N ALA A 286 24.86 -5.07 -2.82
CA ALA A 286 26.09 -4.52 -2.22
C ALA A 286 26.61 -3.28 -2.96
N ASP A 287 26.47 -3.23 -4.28
CA ASP A 287 26.96 -2.16 -5.16
C ASP A 287 25.98 -0.97 -5.29
N LYS A 288 24.82 -1.01 -4.62
CA LYS A 288 23.78 -0.01 -4.76
C LYS A 288 23.40 0.60 -3.42
N LEU A 289 23.71 1.88 -3.23
CA LEU A 289 23.19 2.66 -2.11
C LEU A 289 21.76 3.10 -2.37
N VAL A 290 20.83 2.71 -1.50
CA VAL A 290 19.46 3.21 -1.54
C VAL A 290 19.29 4.41 -0.61
N ALA A 291 18.37 5.32 -0.94
CA ALA A 291 18.01 6.41 -0.03
C ALA A 291 17.24 5.91 1.20
N THR A 292 16.55 4.77 1.08
CA THR A 292 15.68 4.22 2.11
C THR A 292 15.69 2.71 2.04
N ALA A 293 15.93 2.05 3.17
CA ALA A 293 15.66 0.62 3.33
C ALA A 293 14.21 0.42 3.77
N GLU A 294 13.52 -0.53 3.15
CA GLU A 294 12.14 -0.88 3.49
C GLU A 294 12.09 -2.21 4.25
N PHE A 295 11.34 -2.23 5.34
CA PHE A 295 11.03 -3.45 6.09
C PHE A 295 9.54 -3.74 5.98
N ILE A 296 9.19 -4.97 5.61
CA ILE A 296 7.81 -5.37 5.36
C ILE A 296 7.45 -6.46 6.36
N LEU A 297 6.38 -6.27 7.12
CA LEU A 297 5.89 -7.24 8.10
C LEU A 297 4.47 -7.64 7.72
N VAL A 298 4.23 -8.92 7.45
CA VAL A 298 2.94 -9.40 6.91
C VAL A 298 2.12 -10.05 8.00
N ALA A 299 0.88 -9.60 8.16
CA ALA A 299 -0.05 -10.18 9.12
C ALA A 299 -0.53 -11.55 8.65
N ARG A 300 -0.53 -12.51 9.56
CA ARG A 300 -1.13 -13.84 9.39
C ARG A 300 -2.60 -13.82 9.81
N ALA A 301 -3.28 -14.93 9.56
CA ALA A 301 -4.67 -15.10 9.98
C ALA A 301 -4.84 -15.07 11.50
N ASP A 302 -3.87 -15.59 12.26
CA ASP A 302 -3.86 -15.61 13.72
C ASP A 302 -3.45 -14.28 14.38
N ASP A 303 -2.87 -13.37 13.59
CA ASP A 303 -2.59 -12.00 14.03
C ASP A 303 -3.87 -11.14 14.11
N GLN A 304 -4.98 -11.64 13.54
CA GLN A 304 -6.30 -11.04 13.67
C GLN A 304 -6.95 -11.45 15.00
N PHE A 305 -7.24 -10.48 15.86
CA PHE A 305 -7.96 -10.71 17.12
C PHE A 305 -9.29 -9.97 17.10
N ASP A 306 -10.42 -10.68 17.27
CA ASP A 306 -11.77 -10.08 17.22
C ASP A 306 -11.99 -9.24 15.94
N SER A 307 -11.57 -9.82 14.81
CA SER A 307 -11.56 -9.20 13.49
C SER A 307 -10.73 -7.91 13.34
N CYS A 308 -9.78 -7.64 14.25
CA CYS A 308 -9.00 -6.41 14.35
C CYS A 308 -7.48 -6.68 14.32
N TYR A 309 -6.71 -5.70 13.84
CA TYR A 309 -5.23 -5.78 13.74
C TYR A 309 -4.49 -4.90 14.76
N GLY A 310 -5.18 -4.34 15.77
CA GLY A 310 -4.53 -3.52 16.80
C GLY A 310 -3.40 -4.25 17.55
N ARG A 311 -3.59 -5.54 17.88
CA ARG A 311 -2.56 -6.37 18.51
C ARG A 311 -1.31 -6.51 17.63
N PHE A 312 -1.51 -6.83 16.36
CA PHE A 312 -0.43 -6.96 15.38
C PHE A 312 0.39 -5.67 15.28
N ILE A 313 -0.28 -4.51 15.17
CA ILE A 313 0.41 -3.21 15.08
C ILE A 313 1.20 -2.92 16.36
N ASN A 314 0.62 -3.16 17.54
CA ASN A 314 1.35 -2.98 18.81
C ASN A 314 2.60 -3.88 18.89
N GLN A 315 2.51 -5.12 18.40
CA GLN A 315 3.66 -6.05 18.37
C GLN A 315 4.74 -5.57 17.40
N VAL A 316 4.34 -5.03 16.24
CA VAL A 316 5.27 -4.44 15.28
C VAL A 316 5.93 -3.19 15.85
N GLU A 317 5.20 -2.30 16.52
CA GLU A 317 5.80 -1.12 17.15
C GLU A 317 6.83 -1.49 18.23
N LEU A 318 6.53 -2.47 19.08
CA LEU A 318 7.49 -2.97 20.08
C LEU A 318 8.77 -3.53 19.43
N LEU A 319 8.62 -4.32 18.37
CA LEU A 319 9.75 -4.82 17.58
C LEU A 319 10.58 -3.65 17.02
N LEU A 320 9.92 -2.66 16.42
CA LEU A 320 10.60 -1.53 15.80
C LEU A 320 11.28 -0.63 16.84
N GLN A 321 10.77 -0.54 18.07
CA GLN A 321 11.44 0.16 19.17
C GLN A 321 12.77 -0.51 19.49
N GLN A 322 12.79 -1.84 19.58
CA GLN A 322 14.03 -2.60 19.82
C GLN A 322 15.01 -2.41 18.65
N PHE A 323 14.54 -2.62 17.43
CA PHE A 323 15.36 -2.45 16.22
C PHE A 323 15.95 -1.04 16.11
N ALA A 324 15.14 0.00 16.31
CA ALA A 324 15.58 1.40 16.26
C ALA A 324 16.66 1.72 17.31
N ASN A 325 16.52 1.17 18.52
CA ASN A 325 17.53 1.35 19.57
C ASN A 325 18.84 0.64 19.21
N GLU A 326 18.77 -0.56 18.64
CA GLU A 326 19.96 -1.33 18.25
C GLU A 326 20.76 -0.71 17.10
N ILE A 327 20.09 -0.03 16.16
CA ILE A 327 20.75 0.73 15.09
C ILE A 327 21.07 2.18 15.50
N GLY A 328 20.74 2.57 16.74
CA GLY A 328 21.06 3.88 17.30
C GLY A 328 20.30 5.03 16.65
N LEU A 329 18.99 4.89 16.38
CA LEU A 329 18.15 6.00 15.94
C LEU A 329 17.96 7.06 17.03
N ASN A 330 18.16 8.33 16.68
CA ASN A 330 17.79 9.46 17.50
C ASN A 330 16.30 9.78 17.27
N GLN A 331 15.49 9.44 18.25
CA GLN A 331 14.03 9.59 18.20
C GLN A 331 13.57 11.05 18.05
N HIS A 332 14.42 12.04 18.33
CA HIS A 332 14.08 13.46 18.14
C HIS A 332 14.39 13.99 16.73
N GLN A 333 15.24 13.30 15.95
CA GLN A 333 15.73 13.80 14.67
C GLN A 333 15.45 12.85 13.51
N ASP A 334 15.68 11.55 13.70
CA ASP A 334 15.49 10.56 12.65
C ASP A 334 14.03 10.21 12.47
N GLU A 335 13.71 9.73 11.29
CA GLU A 335 12.36 9.33 10.90
C GLU A 335 12.32 7.81 10.70
N LEU A 336 11.25 7.19 11.18
CA LEU A 336 10.93 5.81 10.88
C LEU A 336 9.46 5.72 10.52
N MET A 337 9.18 5.78 9.21
CA MET A 337 7.81 5.88 8.72
C MET A 337 7.14 4.53 8.67
N ILE A 338 6.12 4.34 9.51
CA ILE A 338 5.27 3.16 9.51
C ILE A 338 4.08 3.41 8.58
N ARG A 339 3.78 2.47 7.70
CA ARG A 339 2.54 2.44 6.93
C ARG A 339 1.84 1.11 7.08
N PHE A 340 0.63 1.13 7.63
CA PHE A 340 -0.23 -0.04 7.69
C PHE A 340 -1.10 -0.11 6.45
N HIS A 341 -0.96 -1.16 5.66
CA HIS A 341 -1.70 -1.41 4.42
C HIS A 341 -2.81 -2.43 4.65
N GLN A 342 -3.98 -2.14 4.10
CA GLN A 342 -5.08 -3.08 3.97
C GLN A 342 -5.49 -3.12 2.50
N HIS A 343 -5.32 -4.28 1.89
CA HIS A 343 -5.67 -4.53 0.51
C HIS A 343 -6.87 -5.46 0.44
N LEU A 344 -7.79 -5.16 -0.45
CA LEU A 344 -8.91 -6.03 -0.82
C LEU A 344 -8.93 -6.14 -2.35
N SER A 345 -9.15 -7.34 -2.87
CA SER A 345 -9.31 -7.54 -4.31
C SER A 345 -10.32 -8.61 -4.64
N TYR A 346 -11.04 -8.41 -5.74
CA TYR A 346 -12.03 -9.34 -6.27
C TYR A 346 -12.28 -9.04 -7.75
N ILE A 347 -13.05 -9.89 -8.42
CA ILE A 347 -13.43 -9.72 -9.83
C ILE A 347 -14.93 -9.42 -9.88
N VAL A 348 -15.30 -8.45 -10.70
CA VAL A 348 -16.68 -8.18 -11.10
C VAL A 348 -16.88 -8.77 -12.50
N PRO A 349 -17.61 -9.89 -12.62
CA PRO A 349 -17.84 -10.56 -13.90
C PRO A 349 -18.77 -9.75 -14.80
#